data_AF-A0A6L5K2A5-F1
#
_entry.id   AF-A0A6L5K2A5-F1
#
_cell.length_a   1.000
_cell.length_b   1.000
_cell.length_c   1.000
_cell.angle_alpha   90.00
_cell.angle_beta   90.00
_cell.angle_gamma   90.00
#
_symmetry.space_group_name_H-M   'P 1'
#
loop_
_entity.id
_entity.type
_entity.pdbx_description
1 polymer ?
#
loop_
_entity_poly.entity_id
_entity_poly.type
_entity_poly.pdbx_seq_one_letter_code
_entity_poly.pdbx_strand_id
1 'polypeptide(L)' 'MISEIFRWYEKDFGGRNTILDFIVDYLVDDKAKDFVRKEHERLKIEYLHYDWNLNR' A
#
# COMPACT_ATOMS: atom_id res chain seq x y z
N MET A 1 7.05 -2.13 -2.58
CA MET A 1 6.26 -3.25 -1.99
C MET A 1 5.71 -2.80 -0.65
N ILE A 2 4.53 -3.27 -0.25
CA ILE A 2 3.90 -2.96 1.04
C ILE A 2 3.57 -4.23 1.83
N SER A 3 3.25 -4.10 3.12
CA SER A 3 2.91 -5.23 3.97
C SER A 3 1.69 -6.02 3.46
N GLU A 4 1.72 -7.34 3.59
CA GLU A 4 0.62 -8.24 3.18
C GLU A 4 -0.69 -7.98 3.95
N ILE A 5 -0.63 -7.32 5.10
CA ILE A 5 -1.83 -6.97 5.89
C ILE A 5 -2.81 -6.11 5.08
N PHE A 6 -2.31 -5.23 4.22
CA PHE A 6 -3.14 -4.39 3.37
C PHE A 6 -3.93 -5.21 2.34
N ARG A 7 -3.38 -6.37 1.94
CA ARG A 7 -4.09 -7.31 1.08
C ARG A 7 -5.12 -8.12 1.86
N TRP A 8 -4.77 -8.63 3.04
CA TRP A 8 -5.69 -9.46 3.84
C TRP A 8 -6.92 -8.68 4.31
N TYR A 9 -6.72 -7.43 4.70
CA TYR A 9 -7.76 -6.55 5.25
C TYR A 9 -8.21 -5.48 4.25
N GLU A 10 -8.03 -5.70 2.94
CA GLU A 10 -8.29 -4.68 1.91
C GLU A 10 -9.68 -4.05 2.06
N LYS A 11 -10.69 -4.89 2.33
CA LYS A 11 -12.08 -4.44 2.52
C LYS A 11 -12.26 -3.57 3.77
N ASP A 12 -11.57 -3.88 4.86
CA ASP A 12 -11.66 -3.14 6.12
C ASP A 12 -10.97 -1.78 6.02
N PHE A 13 -9.94 -1.67 5.17
CA PHE A 13 -9.35 -0.39 4.78
C PHE A 13 -10.21 0.40 3.78
N GLY A 14 -11.38 -0.10 3.36
CA GLY A 14 -12.24 0.59 2.40
C GLY A 14 -11.81 0.39 0.94
N GLY A 15 -11.01 -0.63 0.65
CA GLY A 15 -10.56 -0.99 -0.69
C GLY A 15 -9.18 -0.45 -1.05
N ARG A 16 -8.68 -0.92 -2.19
CA ARG A 16 -7.35 -0.58 -2.71
C ARG A 16 -7.05 0.93 -2.80
N ASN A 17 -8.03 1.74 -3.22
CA ASN A 17 -7.82 3.18 -3.43
C ASN A 17 -7.51 3.89 -2.10
N THR A 18 -8.29 3.60 -1.07
CA THR A 18 -8.09 4.13 0.27
C THR A 18 -6.74 3.73 0.87
N ILE A 19 -6.26 2.52 0.55
CA ILE A 19 -4.91 2.08 0.96
C ILE A 19 -3.82 2.91 0.28
N LEU A 20 -3.95 3.21 -1.01
CA LEU A 20 -2.99 4.06 -1.72
C LEU A 20 -3.00 5.48 -1.19
N ASP A 21 -4.18 6.07 -0.94
CA ASP A 21 -4.32 7.38 -0.31
C ASP A 21 -3.63 7.40 1.06
N PHE A 22 -3.90 6.38 1.89
CA PHE A 22 -3.24 6.22 3.19
C PHE A 22 -1.72 6.17 3.04
N ILE A 23 -1.17 5.37 2.11
CA ILE A 23 0.28 5.28 1.92
C ILE A 23 0.89 6.61 1.48
N VAL A 24 0.23 7.34 0.58
CA VAL A 24 0.71 8.64 0.07
C VAL A 24 0.95 9.63 1.20
N ASP A 25 0.10 9.62 2.23
CA ASP A 25 0.22 10.52 3.38
C ASP A 25 1.48 10.27 4.22
N TYR A 26 2.06 9.06 4.17
CA TYR A 26 3.28 8.69 4.87
C TYR A 26 4.54 8.66 3.99
N LEU A 27 4.43 8.94 2.68
CA LEU A 27 5.60 9.07 1.82
C LEU A 27 6.39 10.34 2.20
N VAL A 28 7.71 10.21 2.29
CA VAL A 28 8.59 11.37 2.56
C VAL A 28 8.96 12.11 1.27
N ASP A 29 9.08 11.37 0.16
CA ASP A 29 9.45 11.94 -1.13
C ASP A 29 8.23 12.49 -1.88
N ASP A 30 8.24 13.80 -2.14
CA ASP A 30 7.15 14.47 -2.86
C ASP A 30 7.03 14.01 -4.32
N LYS A 31 8.14 13.58 -4.96
CA LYS A 31 8.06 13.00 -6.31
C LYS A 31 7.32 11.66 -6.30
N ALA A 32 7.55 10.86 -5.26
CA ALA A 32 6.84 9.60 -5.07
C ALA A 32 5.35 9.85 -4.82
N LYS A 33 4.98 10.86 -4.02
CA LYS A 33 3.58 11.27 -3.83
C LYS A 33 2.92 11.64 -5.15
N ASP A 34 3.57 12.49 -5.93
CA ASP A 34 3.05 12.93 -7.23
C ASP A 34 2.89 11.77 -8.21
N PHE A 35 3.85 10.85 -8.24
CA PHE A 35 3.77 9.66 -9.08
C PHE A 35 2.58 8.78 -8.70
N VAL A 36 2.40 8.48 -7.41
CA VAL A 36 1.29 7.63 -6.94
C VAL A 36 -0.06 8.29 -7.22
N ARG A 37 -0.18 9.62 -7.01
CA ARG A 37 -1.41 10.36 -7.32
C ARG A 37 -1.75 10.36 -8.82
N LYS A 38 -0.75 10.51 -9.70
CA LYS A 38 -0.96 10.53 -11.16
C LYS A 38 -1.30 9.16 -11.73
N GLU A 39 -0.63 8.12 -11.26
CA GLU A 39 -0.74 6.76 -11.80
C GLU A 39 -1.65 5.84 -10.96
N HIS A 40 -2.45 6.42 -10.06
CA HIS A 40 -3.21 5.74 -9.02
C HIS A 40 -4.00 4.51 -9.50
N GLU A 41 -4.72 4.63 -10.61
CA GLU A 41 -5.52 3.54 -11.20
C GLU A 41 -4.67 2.45 -11.88
N ARG A 42 -3.50 2.83 -12.42
CA ARG A 42 -2.63 1.97 -13.22
C ARG A 42 -1.55 1.28 -12.41
N LEU A 43 -1.34 1.75 -11.18
CA LEU A 43 -0.32 1.23 -10.28
C LEU A 43 -0.57 -0.25 -9.99
N LYS A 44 0.48 -1.06 -9.90
CA LYS A 44 0.37 -2.44 -9.42
C LYS A 44 1.00 -2.51 -8.04
N ILE A 45 0.22 -2.95 -7.07
CA ILE A 45 0.71 -3.12 -5.70
C ILE A 45 1.34 -4.50 -5.59
N GLU A 46 2.63 -4.51 -5.23
CA GLU A 46 3.33 -5.72 -4.83
C GLU A 46 3.39 -5.80 -3.31
N TYR A 47 3.04 -6.97 -2.79
CA TYR A 47 3.00 -7.23 -1.35
C TYR A 47 4.24 -8.02 -0.95
N LEU A 48 4.86 -7.61 0.16
CA LEU A 48 5.89 -8.39 0.82
C LEU A 48 5.25 -9.66 1.38
N HIS A 49 5.87 -10.81 1.13
CA HIS A 49 5.44 -12.06 1.74
C HIS A 49 5.65 -11.98 3.25
N TYR A 50 4.62 -12.29 4.03
CA TYR A 50 4.72 -12.26 5.46
C TYR A 50 5.42 -13.51 6.01
N ASP A 51 6.58 -13.32 6.66
CA ASP A 51 7.25 -14.41 7.38
C ASP A 51 6.61 -14.63 8.76
N TRP A 52 5.77 -15.67 8.83
CA TRP A 52 5.07 -16.06 10.05
C TRP A 52 5.99 -16.50 11.19
N ASN A 53 7.26 -16.79 10.94
CA ASN A 53 8.22 -17.16 11.99
C ASN A 53 8.56 -16.00 12.94
N LEU A 54 8.25 -14.76 12.58
CA LEU A 54 8.50 -13.58 13.41
C LEU A 54 7.52 -13.43 14.59
N ASN A 55 6.36 -14.11 14.56
CA ASN A 55 5.31 -14.02 15.59
C ASN A 55 5.40 -15.13 16.65
N ARG A 56 6.61 -15.64 16.91
CA ARG A 56 6.81 -16.82 17.77
C ARG A 56 7.37 -16.47 19.14
#